data_AF-A0A5N7ZF60-F1
#
_entry.id   AF-A0A5N7ZF60-F1
#
_cell.length_a   1.000
_cell.length_b   1.000
_cell.length_c   1.000
_cell.angle_alpha   90.00
_cell.angle_beta   90.00
_cell.angle_gamma   90.00
#
_symmetry.space_group_name_H-M   'P 1'
#
loop_
_entity.id
_entity.type
_entity.pdbx_description
1 polymer ?
#
loop_
_entity_poly.entity_id
_entity_poly.type
_entity_poly.pdbx_seq_one_letter_code
_entity_poly.pdbx_strand_id
1 'polypeptide(L)'
;MKNLTKSLMISLLATVYGNTTQAQTFIQSYANVVNQASQSGILTNLTEFENLGVKYRGTLAQANTLQWLKNKYLSYGYTASQLSEDVFTYSGATCKNLIVTKIGTVYPNTYVIVCGHYDTITGTGTNDNGSGVSTILEVARLLQNIPTEYSIKFINFSG
;
A
#
# COMPACT_ATOMS: atom_id res chain seq x y z
N MET A 1 -24.42 37.85 -47.71
CA MET A 1 -23.32 36.88 -47.95
C MET A 1 -22.06 37.12 -47.11
N LYS A 2 -21.67 38.36 -46.75
CA LYS A 2 -20.44 38.62 -45.94
C LYS A 2 -20.45 38.11 -44.48
N ASN A 3 -21.61 37.88 -43.88
CA ASN A 3 -21.70 37.44 -42.48
C ASN A 3 -21.68 35.91 -42.32
N LEU A 4 -21.95 35.16 -43.39
CA LEU A 4 -21.99 33.69 -43.36
C LEU A 4 -20.59 33.08 -43.39
N THR A 5 -19.64 33.75 -44.05
CA THR A 5 -18.23 33.33 -44.12
C THR A 5 -17.46 33.54 -42.82
N LYS A 6 -17.78 34.57 -42.03
CA LYS A 6 -17.17 34.79 -40.70
C LYS A 6 -17.61 33.73 -39.68
N SER A 7 -18.89 33.34 -39.70
CA SER A 7 -19.41 32.34 -38.78
C SER A 7 -18.85 30.94 -39.07
N LEU A 8 -18.62 30.62 -40.34
CA LEU A 8 -18.03 29.34 -40.77
C LEU A 8 -16.52 29.23 -40.42
N MET A 9 -15.78 30.34 -40.46
CA MET A 9 -14.37 30.36 -40.05
C MET A 9 -14.19 30.22 -38.53
N ILE A 10 -15.07 30.81 -37.71
CA ILE A 10 -15.01 30.69 -36.25
C ILE A 10 -15.34 29.25 -35.79
N SER A 11 -16.29 28.58 -36.43
CA SER A 11 -16.56 27.16 -36.16
C SER A 11 -15.42 26.24 -36.59
N LEU A 12 -14.72 26.55 -37.69
CA LEU A 12 -13.56 25.76 -38.14
C LEU A 12 -12.35 25.91 -37.21
N LEU A 13 -12.13 27.11 -36.66
CA LEU A 13 -11.08 27.39 -35.67
C LEU A 13 -11.36 26.71 -34.32
N ALA A 14 -12.61 26.61 -33.89
CA ALA A 14 -13.00 25.92 -32.66
C ALA A 14 -12.77 24.40 -32.74
N THR A 15 -12.87 23.79 -33.92
CA THR A 15 -12.57 22.35 -34.14
C THR A 15 -11.07 22.01 -34.18
N VAL A 16 -10.18 23.00 -34.28
CA VAL A 16 -8.72 22.79 -34.30
C VAL A 16 -8.09 22.87 -32.90
N TYR A 17 -8.84 23.34 -31.90
CA TYR A 17 -8.52 23.10 -30.48
C TYR A 17 -8.93 21.68 -30.11
N GLY A 18 -8.25 20.71 -30.71
CA GLY A 18 -8.31 19.33 -30.29
C GLY A 18 -7.94 19.27 -28.82
N ASN A 19 -8.91 18.95 -27.97
CA ASN A 19 -8.65 18.61 -26.58
C ASN A 19 -7.65 17.44 -26.60
N THR A 20 -6.39 17.69 -26.25
CA THR A 20 -5.44 16.60 -26.00
C THR A 20 -5.87 15.95 -24.70
N THR A 21 -6.77 14.98 -24.78
CA THR A 21 -7.05 14.08 -23.67
C THR A 21 -5.80 13.25 -23.44
N GLN A 22 -4.97 13.65 -22.48
CA GLN A 22 -3.87 12.84 -21.99
C GLN A 22 -4.48 11.70 -21.16
N ALA A 23 -4.71 10.56 -21.80
CA ALA A 23 -4.97 9.33 -21.07
C ALA A 23 -3.64 8.81 -20.49
N GLN A 24 -3.73 8.05 -19.41
CA GLN A 24 -2.54 7.35 -18.90
C GLN A 24 -2.05 6.37 -19.96
N THR A 25 -0.81 6.50 -20.40
CA THR A 25 -0.20 5.51 -21.29
C THR A 25 -0.05 4.21 -20.51
N PHE A 26 -0.48 3.10 -21.11
CA PHE A 26 -0.27 1.79 -20.52
C PHE A 26 1.23 1.50 -20.40
N ILE A 27 1.67 1.18 -19.18
CA ILE A 27 3.07 0.86 -18.87
C ILE A 27 3.17 -0.65 -18.65
N GLN A 28 3.70 -1.36 -19.64
CA GLN A 28 3.81 -2.82 -19.63
C GLN A 28 4.59 -3.34 -18.40
N SER A 29 5.62 -2.62 -17.93
CA SER A 29 6.36 -3.02 -16.75
C SER A 29 5.49 -3.03 -15.48
N TYR A 30 4.53 -2.11 -15.34
CA TYR A 30 3.59 -2.10 -14.21
C TYR A 30 2.61 -3.26 -14.32
N ALA A 31 2.09 -3.52 -15.52
CA ALA A 31 1.23 -4.68 -15.75
C ALA A 31 1.93 -6.00 -15.43
N ASN A 32 3.22 -6.13 -15.78
CA ASN A 32 4.01 -7.32 -15.45
C ASN A 32 4.14 -7.55 -13.95
N VAL A 33 4.23 -6.50 -13.14
CA VAL A 33 4.24 -6.61 -11.66
C VAL A 33 2.85 -6.97 -11.15
N VAL A 34 1.81 -6.28 -11.62
CA VAL A 34 0.42 -6.54 -11.21
C VAL A 34 -0.01 -7.97 -11.54
N ASN A 35 0.40 -8.51 -12.70
CA ASN A 35 0.10 -9.88 -13.10
C ASN A 35 0.77 -10.95 -12.23
N GLN A 36 1.74 -10.58 -11.38
CA GLN A 36 2.34 -11.47 -10.40
C GLN A 36 1.59 -11.47 -9.06
N ALA A 37 0.52 -10.68 -8.92
CA ALA A 37 -0.28 -10.65 -7.72
C ALA A 37 -0.91 -12.03 -7.45
N SER A 38 -0.77 -12.51 -6.21
CA SER A 38 -1.22 -13.83 -5.81
C SER A 38 -2.53 -13.75 -5.03
N GLN A 39 -3.65 -14.02 -5.70
CA GLN A 39 -4.95 -14.09 -5.03
C GLN A 39 -4.96 -15.12 -3.88
N SER A 40 -4.36 -16.28 -4.10
CA SER A 40 -4.24 -17.32 -3.05
C SER A 40 -3.35 -16.88 -1.90
N GLY A 41 -2.24 -16.18 -2.17
CA GLY A 41 -1.37 -15.61 -1.13
C GLY A 41 -2.09 -14.55 -0.29
N ILE A 42 -2.86 -13.66 -0.93
CA ILE A 42 -3.69 -12.67 -0.25
C ILE A 42 -4.73 -13.36 0.64
N LEU A 43 -5.43 -14.37 0.11
CA LEU A 43 -6.44 -15.11 0.89
C LEU A 43 -5.82 -15.83 2.08
N THR A 44 -4.66 -16.49 1.89
CA THR A 44 -3.92 -17.13 2.98
C THR A 44 -3.52 -16.13 4.06
N ASN A 45 -2.96 -14.98 3.68
CA ASN A 45 -2.59 -13.94 4.63
C ASN A 45 -3.81 -13.41 5.40
N LEU A 46 -4.95 -13.24 4.72
CA LEU A 46 -6.19 -12.77 5.33
C LEU A 46 -6.73 -13.79 6.34
N THR A 47 -6.79 -15.06 5.98
CA THR A 47 -7.22 -16.14 6.89
C THR A 47 -6.29 -16.30 8.08
N GLU A 48 -4.97 -16.23 7.87
CA GLU A 48 -4.01 -16.24 8.99
C GLU A 48 -4.21 -15.03 9.91
N PHE A 49 -4.43 -13.84 9.35
CA PHE A 49 -4.73 -12.63 10.12
C PHE A 49 -6.00 -12.79 10.95
N GLU A 50 -7.09 -13.30 10.38
CA GLU A 50 -8.34 -13.57 11.12
C GLU A 50 -8.11 -14.55 12.28
N ASN A 51 -7.37 -15.62 12.02
CA ASN A 51 -7.10 -16.70 12.99
C ASN A 51 -6.28 -16.23 14.21
N LEU A 52 -5.57 -15.10 14.10
CA LEU A 52 -4.89 -14.47 15.24
C LEU A 52 -5.87 -13.88 16.27
N GLY A 53 -7.18 -13.85 16.00
CA GLY A 53 -8.22 -13.44 16.94
C GLY A 53 -8.46 -11.92 16.98
N VAL A 54 -9.07 -11.44 18.07
CA VAL A 54 -9.35 -10.01 18.28
C VAL A 54 -8.10 -9.30 18.81
N LYS A 55 -7.65 -8.26 18.12
CA LYS A 55 -6.31 -7.65 18.27
C LYS A 55 -6.41 -6.33 19.02
N TYR A 56 -7.20 -6.33 20.08
CA TYR A 56 -7.39 -5.15 20.91
C TYR A 56 -6.08 -4.77 21.60
N ARG A 57 -5.88 -3.48 21.83
CA ARG A 57 -4.69 -2.93 22.49
C ARG A 57 -4.30 -3.70 23.75
N GLY A 58 -3.02 -4.04 23.87
CA GLY A 58 -2.47 -4.73 25.03
C GLY A 58 -2.81 -6.23 25.14
N THR A 59 -3.54 -6.80 24.19
CA THR A 59 -3.82 -8.24 24.17
C THR A 59 -2.64 -9.05 23.60
N LEU A 60 -2.57 -10.33 23.97
CA LEU A 60 -1.61 -11.27 23.38
C LEU A 60 -1.83 -11.44 21.87
N ALA A 61 -3.08 -11.37 21.40
CA ALA A 61 -3.42 -11.42 19.97
C ALA A 61 -2.80 -10.27 19.18
N GLN A 62 -2.81 -9.05 19.73
CA GLN A 62 -2.13 -7.91 19.12
C GLN A 62 -0.61 -8.13 19.04
N ALA A 63 0.01 -8.59 20.13
CA ALA A 63 1.44 -8.90 20.16
C ALA A 63 1.84 -10.02 19.17
N ASN A 64 1.03 -11.08 19.10
CA ASN A 64 1.23 -12.16 18.14
C ASN A 64 1.06 -11.68 16.69
N THR A 65 0.13 -10.77 16.44
CA THR A 65 -0.07 -10.18 15.10
C THR A 65 1.14 -9.33 14.68
N LEU A 66 1.72 -8.55 15.60
CA LEU A 66 2.97 -7.84 15.33
C LEU A 66 4.10 -8.80 14.95
N GLN A 67 4.25 -9.90 15.69
CA GLN A 67 5.28 -10.90 15.37
C GLN A 67 5.01 -11.60 14.04
N TRP A 68 3.74 -11.91 13.75
CA TRP A 68 3.33 -12.47 12.47
C TRP A 68 3.67 -11.54 11.30
N LEU A 69 3.37 -10.25 11.41
CA LEU A 69 3.74 -9.24 10.40
C LEU A 69 5.25 -9.24 10.14
N LYS A 70 6.07 -9.17 11.20
CA LYS A 70 7.53 -9.21 11.06
C LYS A 70 7.98 -10.46 10.32
N ASN A 71 7.44 -11.62 10.69
CA ASN A 71 7.78 -12.89 10.06
C ASN A 71 7.39 -12.91 8.56
N LYS A 72 6.24 -12.32 8.18
CA LYS A 72 5.83 -12.19 6.78
C LYS A 72 6.84 -11.35 5.99
N TYR A 73 7.20 -10.16 6.46
CA TYR A 73 8.20 -9.33 5.78
C TYR A 73 9.56 -10.04 5.67
N LEU A 74 10.03 -10.68 6.73
CA LEU A 74 11.27 -11.46 6.69
C LEU A 74 11.18 -12.60 5.66
N SER A 75 10.05 -13.30 5.57
CA SER A 75 9.82 -14.38 4.58
C SER A 75 9.81 -13.90 3.14
N TYR A 76 9.50 -12.62 2.90
CA TYR A 76 9.57 -12.01 1.57
C TYR A 76 10.96 -11.52 1.19
N GLY A 77 11.94 -11.60 2.10
CA GLY A 77 13.32 -11.20 1.86
C GLY A 77 13.66 -9.78 2.32
N TYR A 78 12.83 -9.15 3.17
CA TYR A 78 13.26 -7.99 3.94
C TYR A 78 14.17 -8.43 5.09
N THR A 79 15.09 -7.58 5.51
CA THR A 79 16.03 -7.89 6.61
C THR A 79 15.59 -7.28 7.94
N ALA A 80 16.10 -7.81 9.04
CA ALA A 80 15.83 -7.26 10.38
C ALA A 80 16.22 -5.78 10.51
N SER A 81 17.27 -5.32 9.80
CA SER A 81 17.68 -3.91 9.80
C SER A 81 16.72 -2.97 9.06
N GLN A 82 15.82 -3.52 8.22
CA GLN A 82 14.78 -2.74 7.55
C GLN A 82 13.51 -2.61 8.40
N LEU A 83 13.38 -3.40 9.47
CA LEU A 83 12.25 -3.40 10.38
C LEU A 83 12.55 -2.51 11.58
N SER A 84 11.61 -1.63 11.92
CA SER A 84 11.66 -0.82 13.13
C SER A 84 10.29 -0.76 13.78
N GLU A 85 10.28 -0.57 15.10
CA GLU A 85 9.06 -0.36 15.88
C GLU A 85 8.99 1.09 16.32
N ASP A 86 7.82 1.71 16.13
CA ASP A 86 7.47 2.97 16.76
C ASP A 86 6.52 2.67 17.93
N VAL A 87 6.96 2.96 19.14
CA VAL A 87 6.35 2.52 20.40
C VAL A 87 5.67 3.70 21.08
N PHE A 88 4.41 3.54 21.45
CA PHE A 88 3.62 4.59 22.11
C PHE A 88 2.65 4.01 23.15
N THR A 89 2.17 4.87 24.05
CA THR A 89 1.14 4.51 25.03
C THR A 89 -0.20 5.09 24.60
N TYR A 90 -1.25 4.27 24.59
CA TYR A 90 -2.61 4.70 24.32
C TYR A 90 -3.61 3.98 25.22
N SER A 91 -4.45 4.75 25.89
CA SER A 91 -5.46 4.26 26.84
C SER A 91 -4.90 3.26 27.88
N GLY A 92 -3.67 3.50 28.36
CA GLY A 92 -3.01 2.65 29.36
C GLY A 92 -2.31 1.40 28.83
N ALA A 93 -2.37 1.14 27.51
CA ALA A 93 -1.68 0.02 26.87
C ALA A 93 -0.47 0.51 26.05
N THR A 94 0.60 -0.29 26.02
CA THR A 94 1.73 -0.07 25.11
C THR A 94 1.38 -0.66 23.74
N CYS A 95 1.37 0.20 22.72
CA CYS A 95 1.10 -0.14 21.33
C CYS A 95 2.37 0.03 20.50
N LYS A 96 2.44 -0.67 19.36
CA LYS A 96 3.65 -0.69 18.52
C LYS A 96 3.29 -0.70 17.03
N ASN A 97 3.65 0.38 16.35
CA ASN A 97 3.59 0.42 14.89
C ASN A 97 4.78 -0.35 14.32
N LEU A 98 4.57 -1.17 13.29
CA LEU A 98 5.66 -1.79 12.54
C LEU A 98 5.96 -0.95 11.30
N ILE A 99 7.22 -0.55 11.14
CA ILE A 99 7.70 0.20 9.98
C ILE A 99 8.74 -0.64 9.25
N VAL A 100 8.47 -0.97 7.99
CA VAL A 100 9.42 -1.64 7.09
C VAL A 100 9.90 -0.66 6.03
N THR A 101 11.21 -0.43 5.98
CA THR A 101 11.81 0.55 5.07
C THR A 101 12.54 -0.14 3.91
N LYS A 102 12.05 0.07 2.69
CA LYS A 102 12.76 -0.24 1.44
C LYS A 102 13.46 1.04 0.95
N ILE A 103 14.79 1.02 0.83
CA ILE A 103 15.57 2.19 0.42
C ILE A 103 15.50 2.38 -1.10
N GLY A 104 15.18 3.60 -1.52
CA GLY A 104 15.18 4.00 -2.92
C GLY A 104 16.59 4.26 -3.46
N THR A 105 16.75 4.13 -4.78
CA THR A 105 18.06 4.24 -5.46
C THR A 105 18.44 5.67 -5.82
N VAL A 106 17.47 6.59 -5.92
CA VAL A 106 17.71 7.98 -6.37
C VAL A 106 17.42 8.98 -5.25
N TYR A 107 16.30 8.81 -4.54
CA TYR A 107 15.82 9.71 -3.49
C TYR A 107 15.64 8.95 -2.16
N PRO A 108 16.74 8.49 -1.52
CA PRO A 108 16.66 7.60 -0.35
C PRO A 108 15.99 8.24 0.88
N ASN A 109 15.96 9.57 0.96
CA ASN A 109 15.37 10.33 2.07
C ASN A 109 13.98 10.92 1.75
N THR A 110 13.39 10.54 0.61
CA THR A 110 12.00 10.88 0.24
C THR A 110 11.19 9.60 0.25
N TYR A 111 10.06 9.62 0.95
CA TYR A 111 9.32 8.40 1.28
C TYR A 111 7.94 8.40 0.66
N VAL A 112 7.63 7.31 -0.05
CA VAL A 112 6.25 6.91 -0.31
C VAL A 112 5.79 6.06 0.87
N ILE A 113 4.64 6.39 1.45
CA ILE A 113 4.07 5.64 2.58
C ILE A 113 2.92 4.78 2.08
N VAL A 114 2.99 3.48 2.36
CA VAL A 114 1.90 2.52 2.13
C VAL A 114 1.52 1.96 3.50
N CYS A 115 0.30 2.19 3.95
CA CYS A 115 -0.04 1.94 5.35
C CYS A 115 -1.48 1.48 5.58
N GLY A 116 -1.70 0.93 6.78
CA GLY A 116 -2.98 0.45 7.29
C GLY A 116 -2.80 0.01 8.74
N HIS A 117 -3.89 -0.17 9.49
CA HIS A 117 -3.80 -0.64 10.87
C HIS A 117 -4.05 -2.15 10.98
N TYR A 118 -3.49 -2.78 12.02
CA TYR A 118 -3.56 -4.21 12.27
C TYR A 118 -4.27 -4.58 13.57
N ASP A 119 -4.66 -3.60 14.39
CA ASP A 119 -5.48 -3.79 15.58
C ASP A 119 -6.96 -4.01 15.20
N THR A 120 -7.74 -4.53 16.15
CA THR A 120 -9.19 -4.68 16.00
C THR A 120 -9.88 -4.46 17.36
N ILE A 121 -11.19 -4.20 17.34
CA ILE A 121 -11.95 -3.93 18.58
C ILE A 121 -12.76 -5.15 19.04
N THR A 122 -13.80 -5.52 18.30
CA THR A 122 -14.71 -6.60 18.70
C THR A 122 -14.65 -7.81 17.76
N GLY A 123 -14.30 -7.61 16.49
CA GLY A 123 -14.18 -8.67 15.49
C GLY A 123 -12.73 -9.08 15.23
N THR A 124 -12.55 -10.19 14.51
CA THR A 124 -11.24 -10.66 14.02
C THR A 124 -10.63 -9.73 12.96
N GLY A 125 -11.46 -8.83 12.42
CA GLY A 125 -11.02 -7.71 11.57
C GLY A 125 -10.71 -8.09 10.14
N THR A 126 -11.48 -9.01 9.54
CA THR A 126 -11.29 -9.44 8.14
C THR A 126 -11.18 -8.26 7.17
N ASN A 127 -12.22 -7.43 7.10
CA ASN A 127 -12.20 -6.27 6.22
C ASN A 127 -11.68 -5.01 6.90
N ASP A 128 -11.88 -4.89 8.22
CA ASP A 128 -11.41 -3.77 9.04
C ASP A 128 -10.37 -4.28 10.07
N ASN A 129 -9.08 -4.32 9.73
CA ASN A 129 -8.49 -3.91 8.44
C ASN A 129 -7.53 -4.98 7.85
N GLY A 130 -7.88 -6.25 8.04
CA GLY A 130 -7.14 -7.40 7.52
C GLY A 130 -6.99 -7.41 6.01
N SER A 131 -7.97 -6.89 5.26
CA SER A 131 -7.91 -6.75 3.80
C SER A 131 -6.84 -5.72 3.39
N GLY A 132 -6.77 -4.60 4.11
CA GLY A 132 -5.72 -3.58 3.96
C GLY A 132 -4.34 -4.15 4.30
N VAL A 133 -4.20 -4.81 5.45
CA VAL A 133 -2.95 -5.48 5.87
C VAL A 133 -2.49 -6.48 4.82
N SER A 134 -3.40 -7.34 4.33
CA SER A 134 -3.07 -8.35 3.31
C SER A 134 -2.63 -7.72 1.99
N THR A 135 -3.24 -6.59 1.61
CA THR A 135 -2.86 -5.82 0.43
C THR A 135 -1.47 -5.20 0.58
N ILE A 136 -1.15 -4.61 1.74
CA ILE A 136 0.17 -4.04 2.02
C ILE A 136 1.25 -5.11 1.93
N LEU A 137 1.01 -6.30 2.51
CA LEU A 137 1.93 -7.43 2.45
C LEU A 137 2.18 -7.87 0.99
N GLU A 138 1.14 -7.92 0.17
CA GLU A 138 1.29 -8.31 -1.23
C GLU A 138 2.06 -7.26 -2.05
N VAL A 139 1.78 -5.97 -1.86
CA VAL A 139 2.56 -4.90 -2.49
C VAL A 139 4.02 -4.98 -2.06
N ALA A 140 4.29 -5.20 -0.76
CA ALA A 140 5.65 -5.35 -0.26
C ALA A 140 6.37 -6.56 -0.85
N ARG A 141 5.67 -7.70 -1.03
CA ARG A 141 6.21 -8.90 -1.68
C ARG A 141 6.57 -8.64 -3.14
N LEU A 142 5.67 -8.01 -3.90
CA LEU A 142 5.86 -7.71 -5.32
C LEU A 142 7.03 -6.73 -5.56
N LEU A 143 7.20 -5.74 -4.68
CA LEU A 143 8.22 -4.70 -4.82
C LEU A 143 9.57 -5.07 -4.20
N GLN A 144 9.70 -6.18 -3.47
CA GLN A 144 10.89 -6.48 -2.66
C GLN A 144 12.18 -6.46 -3.52
N ASN A 145 12.18 -7.13 -4.67
CA ASN A 145 13.32 -7.18 -5.61
C ASN A 145 13.31 -6.11 -6.72
N ILE A 146 12.35 -5.18 -6.71
CA ILE A 146 12.26 -4.14 -7.75
C ILE A 146 12.94 -2.87 -7.23
N PRO A 147 13.96 -2.33 -7.90
CA PRO A 147 14.52 -1.03 -7.54
C PRO A 147 13.47 0.08 -7.70
N THR A 148 13.36 0.94 -6.70
CA THR A 148 12.45 2.10 -6.70
C THR A 148 13.28 3.37 -6.56
N GLU A 149 12.91 4.46 -7.24
CA GLU A 149 13.66 5.72 -7.12
C GLU A 149 13.55 6.29 -5.70
N TYR A 150 12.33 6.27 -5.15
CA TYR A 150 12.02 6.72 -3.80
C TYR A 150 12.07 5.56 -2.81
N SER A 151 12.36 5.88 -1.55
CA SER A 151 12.19 4.93 -0.46
C SER A 151 10.71 4.66 -0.21
N ILE A 152 10.37 3.45 0.22
CA ILE A 152 9.02 3.07 0.61
C ILE A 152 9.01 2.68 2.08
N LYS A 153 8.06 3.21 2.83
CA LYS A 153 7.73 2.74 4.18
C LYS A 153 6.40 1.99 4.14
N PHE A 154 6.45 0.69 4.42
CA PHE A 154 5.25 -0.09 4.73
C PHE A 154 4.98 0.02 6.22
N ILE A 155 3.90 0.69 6.60
CA ILE A 155 3.58 0.96 8.00
C ILE A 155 2.31 0.23 8.40
N ASN A 156 2.43 -0.68 9.37
CA ASN A 156 1.29 -1.34 9.99
C ASN A 156 1.04 -0.69 11.35
N PHE A 157 0.02 0.14 11.42
CA PHE A 157 -0.33 0.88 12.63
C PHE A 157 -1.00 -0.03 13.66
N SER A 158 -0.64 0.20 14.91
CA SER A 158 -1.31 -0.33 16.09
C SER A 158 -2.13 0.80 16.72
N GLY A 159 -2.89 0.47 17.75
CA GLY A 159 -3.80 1.40 18.39
C GLY A 159 -5.05 0.65 18.75
#